data_AF-A0A4U7EAX9-F1
#
_entry.id   AF-A0A4U7EAX9-F1
#
_cell.length_a   1.000
_cell.length_b   1.000
_cell.length_c   1.000
_cell.angle_alpha   90.00
_cell.angle_beta   90.00
_cell.angle_gamma   90.00
#
_symmetry.space_group_name_H-M   'P 1'
#
loop_
_entity.id
_entity.type
_entity.pdbx_description
1 polymer ?
#
loop_
_entity_poly.entity_id
_entity_poly.type
_entity_poly.pdbx_seq_one_letter_code
_entity_poly.pdbx_strand_id
1 'polypeptide(L)' 'MSAEESADGGGDEGGIREGVERSSGDPKVLLAMNAVLSAWFAWMVVWGLDYVGTATLSLRNVATLAVILFAVTYVVALR' A
#
# COMPACT_ATOMS: atom_id res chain seq x y z
N MET A 1 -0.96 42.81 39.48
CA MET A 1 -0.06 41.91 38.74
C MET A 1 -0.12 40.58 39.48
N SER A 2 -1.16 39.75 39.34
CA SER A 2 -2.29 39.65 38.37
C SER A 2 -2.04 38.91 37.05
N ALA A 3 -2.20 37.59 37.12
CA ALA A 3 -2.53 36.68 36.01
C ALA A 3 -1.50 36.67 34.87
N GLU A 4 -0.39 35.98 35.14
CA GLU A 4 0.83 35.96 34.32
C GLU A 4 1.48 34.53 34.22
N GLU A 5 0.88 33.32 34.22
CA GLU A 5 -0.46 32.74 33.90
C GLU A 5 -0.86 32.80 32.40
N SER A 6 -1.22 31.73 31.68
CA SER A 6 -1.30 30.27 31.95
C SER A 6 -0.70 29.43 30.80
N ALA A 7 -0.69 28.09 30.90
CA ALA A 7 -0.02 27.21 29.93
C ALA A 7 -0.75 27.07 28.58
N ASP A 8 -0.04 27.31 27.47
CA ASP A 8 -0.43 26.86 26.12
C ASP A 8 0.47 25.70 25.66
N GLY A 9 0.17 24.51 26.17
CA GLY A 9 0.86 23.26 25.83
C GLY A 9 0.06 22.42 24.83
N GLY A 10 -0.37 22.99 23.70
CA GLY A 10 -1.30 22.34 22.76
C GLY A 10 -0.90 22.32 21.27
N GLY A 11 0.30 22.78 20.91
CA GLY A 11 0.62 23.15 19.51
C GLY A 11 0.87 22.02 18.49
N ASP A 12 1.26 20.82 18.92
CA ASP A 12 1.89 19.82 18.01
C ASP A 12 1.00 18.59 17.68
N GLU A 13 0.01 18.26 18.52
CA GLU A 13 -0.81 17.04 18.36
C GLU A 13 -1.80 17.11 17.18
N GLY A 14 -2.14 18.32 16.71
CA GLY A 14 -3.08 18.53 15.60
C GLY A 14 -2.44 18.51 14.21
N GLY A 15 -1.23 19.04 14.05
CA GLY A 15 -0.67 19.41 12.74
C GLY A 15 -0.47 18.22 11.78
N ILE A 16 0.08 17.12 12.28
CA ILE A 16 0.25 15.88 11.49
C ILE A 16 -1.11 15.27 11.13
N ARG A 17 -2.08 15.36 12.04
CA ARG A 17 -3.40 14.75 11.88
C ARG A 17 -4.25 15.49 10.85
N GLU A 18 -4.32 16.82 10.94
CA GLU A 18 -5.01 17.63 9.91
C GLU A 18 -4.31 17.51 8.55
N GLY A 19 -2.98 17.38 8.53
CA GLY A 19 -2.21 17.08 7.32
C GLY A 19 -2.62 15.76 6.66
N VAL A 20 -2.92 14.72 7.44
CA VAL A 20 -3.44 13.43 6.94
C VAL A 20 -4.92 13.52 6.55
N GLU A 21 -5.76 14.19 7.35
CA GLU A 21 -7.20 14.32 7.08
C GLU A 21 -7.50 15.21 5.86
N ARG A 22 -6.63 16.16 5.52
CA ARG A 22 -6.64 16.91 4.24
C ARG A 22 -5.90 16.18 3.10
N SER A 23 -5.12 15.15 3.41
CA SER A 23 -4.49 14.27 2.41
C SER A 23 -5.50 13.25 1.87
N SER A 24 -6.41 13.73 1.01
CA SER A 24 -7.20 12.87 0.13
C SER A 24 -6.27 12.14 -0.84
N GLY A 25 -5.72 11.00 -0.37
CA GLY A 25 -4.71 10.23 -1.08
C GLY A 25 -5.15 9.87 -2.50
N ASP A 26 -4.35 10.24 -3.50
CA ASP A 26 -4.74 10.07 -4.90
C ASP A 26 -4.97 8.58 -5.21
N PRO A 27 -6.19 8.17 -5.63
CA PRO A 27 -6.51 6.77 -5.88
C PRO A 27 -5.65 6.13 -6.98
N LYS A 28 -5.06 6.92 -7.89
CA LYS A 28 -4.08 6.39 -8.88
C LYS A 28 -2.82 5.87 -8.20
N VAL A 29 -2.38 6.48 -7.09
CA VAL A 29 -1.18 6.04 -6.34
C VAL A 29 -1.44 4.71 -5.63
N LEU A 30 -2.60 4.57 -4.99
CA LEU A 30 -3.03 3.30 -4.38
C LEU A 30 -3.10 2.18 -5.42
N LEU A 31 -3.69 2.46 -6.60
CA LEU A 31 -3.76 1.51 -7.71
C LEU A 31 -2.37 1.10 -8.22
N ALA A 32 -1.48 2.08 -8.44
CA ALA A 32 -0.12 1.83 -8.91
C ALA A 32 0.71 1.02 -7.91
N MET A 33 0.61 1.34 -6.61
CA MET A 33 1.35 0.61 -5.58
C MET A 33 0.82 -0.82 -5.41
N ASN A 34 -0.50 -1.04 -5.48
CA ASN A 34 -1.08 -2.39 -5.52
C ASN A 34 -0.54 -3.21 -6.71
N ALA A 35 -0.43 -2.60 -7.90
CA ALA A 35 0.14 -3.27 -9.07
C ALA A 35 1.61 -3.66 -8.89
N VAL A 36 2.43 -2.77 -8.30
CA VAL A 36 3.86 -3.03 -8.00
C VAL A 36 4.00 -4.15 -6.95
N LEU A 37 3.24 -4.09 -5.85
CA LEU A 37 3.26 -5.14 -4.81
C LEU A 37 2.79 -6.49 -5.36
N SER A 38 1.73 -6.49 -6.18
CA SER A 38 1.21 -7.71 -6.81
C SER A 38 2.20 -8.33 -7.79
N ALA A 39 2.94 -7.51 -8.56
CA ALA A 39 4.01 -7.98 -9.44
C ALA A 39 5.20 -8.55 -8.66
N TRP A 40 5.63 -7.90 -7.57
CA TRP A 40 6.71 -8.40 -6.71
C TRP A 40 6.33 -9.73 -6.05
N PHE A 41 5.13 -9.83 -5.48
CA PHE A 41 4.66 -11.05 -4.85
C PHE A 41 4.51 -12.18 -5.88
N ALA A 42 3.96 -11.91 -7.06
CA ALA A 42 3.88 -12.87 -8.16
C ALA A 42 5.27 -13.37 -8.59
N TRP A 43 6.27 -12.49 -8.65
CA TRP A 43 7.65 -12.88 -8.96
C TRP A 43 8.21 -13.85 -7.92
N MET A 44 8.07 -13.56 -6.62
CA MET A 44 8.54 -14.46 -5.56
C MET A 44 7.79 -15.80 -5.55
N VAL A 45 6.47 -15.79 -5.79
CA VAL A 45 5.67 -17.03 -5.84
C VAL A 45 6.06 -17.88 -7.05
N VAL A 46 6.19 -17.32 -8.26
CA VAL A 46 6.58 -18.10 -9.45
C VAL A 46 8.03 -18.59 -9.34
N TRP A 47 8.95 -17.81 -8.76
CA TRP A 47 10.30 -18.29 -8.44
C TRP A 47 10.27 -19.47 -7.46
N GLY A 48 9.38 -19.44 -6.45
CA GLY A 48 9.14 -20.56 -5.56
C GLY A 48 8.57 -21.80 -6.29
N LEU A 49 7.59 -21.63 -7.18
CA LEU A 49 7.03 -22.74 -7.96
C LEU A 49 8.06 -23.36 -8.91
N ASP A 50 8.95 -22.56 -9.49
CA ASP A 50 10.06 -23.01 -10.35
C ASP A 50 11.09 -23.81 -9.54
N TYR A 51 11.44 -23.36 -8.34
CA TYR A 51 12.32 -24.06 -7.40
C TYR A 51 11.79 -25.45 -6.99
N VAL A 52 10.48 -25.62 -6.84
CA VAL A 52 9.85 -26.95 -6.59
C VAL A 52 9.51 -27.69 -7.90
N GLY A 53 9.89 -27.16 -9.06
CA GLY A 53 9.67 -27.80 -10.38
C GLY A 53 8.20 -27.86 -10.83
N THR A 54 7.32 -27.05 -10.24
CA THR A 54 5.86 -27.11 -10.43
C THR A 54 5.34 -26.18 -11.53
N ALA A 55 5.98 -25.02 -11.75
CA ALA A 55 5.70 -24.14 -12.87
C ALA A 55 6.91 -23.29 -13.23
N THR A 56 7.26 -23.21 -14.53
CA THR A 56 8.47 -22.52 -15.00
C THR A 56 8.46 -21.02 -14.71
N LEU A 57 9.60 -20.47 -14.26
CA LEU A 57 9.81 -19.03 -14.13
C LEU A 57 9.82 -18.37 -15.51
N SER A 58 8.66 -17.80 -15.88
CA SER A 58 8.47 -17.09 -17.14
C SER A 58 7.69 -15.80 -16.93
N LEU A 59 7.98 -14.79 -17.75
CA LEU A 59 7.31 -13.49 -17.70
C LEU A 59 5.79 -13.61 -17.86
N ARG A 60 5.30 -14.61 -18.62
CA ARG A 60 3.87 -14.92 -18.75
C ARG A 60 3.26 -15.38 -17.42
N ASN A 61 3.89 -16.34 -16.74
CA ASN A 61 3.38 -16.88 -15.48
C ASN A 61 3.37 -15.81 -14.38
N VAL A 62 4.42 -14.99 -14.30
CA VAL A 62 4.47 -13.84 -13.37
C VAL A 62 3.37 -12.82 -13.70
N ALA A 63 3.20 -12.43 -14.97
CA ALA A 63 2.17 -11.46 -15.36
C ALA A 63 0.75 -11.96 -15.08
N THR A 64 0.44 -13.23 -15.41
CA THR A 64 -0.87 -13.82 -15.11
C THR A 64 -1.16 -13.84 -13.61
N LEU A 65 -0.19 -14.28 -12.79
CA LEU A 65 -0.38 -14.30 -11.34
C LEU A 65 -0.47 -12.88 -10.75
N ALA A 66 0.32 -11.93 -11.24
CA ALA A 66 0.27 -10.53 -10.80
C ALA A 66 -1.09 -9.89 -11.07
N VAL A 67 -1.69 -10.15 -12.24
CA VAL A 67 -3.03 -9.65 -12.59
C VAL A 67 -4.11 -10.28 -11.70
N ILE A 68 -4.02 -11.59 -11.41
CA ILE A 68 -4.95 -12.27 -10.49
C ILE A 68 -4.87 -11.66 -9.09
N LEU A 69 -3.66 -11.50 -8.54
CA LEU A 69 -3.42 -10.93 -7.22
C LEU A 69 -3.90 -9.47 -7.15
N PHE A 70 -3.56 -8.66 -8.16
CA PHE A 70 -4.00 -7.26 -8.26
C PHE A 70 -5.53 -7.15 -8.22
N ALA A 71 -6.23 -7.99 -9.00
CA ALA A 71 -7.69 -8.01 -9.05
C ALA A 71 -8.31 -8.50 -7.74
N VAL A 72 -7.75 -9.52 -7.09
CA VAL A 72 -8.20 -9.99 -5.77
C VAL A 72 -8.02 -8.89 -4.72
N THR A 73 -6.84 -8.27 -4.64
CA THR A 73 -6.58 -7.17 -3.70
C THR A 73 -7.49 -5.97 -3.97
N TYR A 74 -7.76 -5.64 -5.22
CA TYR A 74 -8.69 -4.56 -5.59
C TYR A 74 -10.13 -4.88 -5.14
N VAL A 75 -10.62 -6.09 -5.34
CA VAL A 75 -11.96 -6.53 -4.88
C VAL A 75 -12.05 -6.60 -3.35
N VAL A 76 -10.96 -6.95 -2.65
CA VAL A 76 -10.92 -7.02 -1.18
C VAL A 76 -10.79 -5.63 -0.54
N ALA A 77 -10.05 -4.70 -1.15
CA ALA A 77 -9.76 -3.38 -0.60
C ALA A 77 -10.72 -2.26 -1.04
N LEU A 78 -11.52 -2.47 -2.10
CA LEU A 78 -12.57 -1.55 -2.56
C LEU A 78 -13.99 -2.07 -2.22
N ARG A 79 -14.07 -2.96 -1.22
CA ARG A 79 -15.30 -3.54 -0.66
C ARG A 79 -15.68 -2.84 0.66
#